data_AF-A0A848QM30-F1
#
_entry.id   AF-A0A848QM30-F1
#
_cell.length_a   1.000
_cell.length_b   1.000
_cell.length_c   1.000
_cell.angle_alpha   90.00
_cell.angle_beta   90.00
_cell.angle_gamma   90.00
#
_symmetry.space_group_name_H-M   'P 1'
#
loop_
_entity.id
_entity.type
_entity.pdbx_description
1 polymer ?
#
loop_
_entity_poly.entity_id
_entity_poly.type
_entity_poly.pdbx_seq_one_letter_code
_entity_poly.pdbx_strand_id
1 'polypeptide(L)' 'MNHAGRVVVLDKGELVQDDNRKSALDSAVIKRVWGVDCEWIGNKGAMALVSRSWEVSQWLSYETLAACHSWLM' A
#
# COMPACT_ATOMS: atom_id res chain seq x y z
N MET A 1 5.65 -7.94 -10.90
CA MET A 1 4.75 -6.92 -11.50
C MET A 1 5.42 -5.56 -11.79
N ASN A 2 6.75 -5.40 -11.68
CA ASN A 2 7.40 -4.07 -11.73
C ASN A 2 7.77 -3.58 -13.14
N HIS A 3 7.18 -4.17 -14.18
CA HIS A 3 7.46 -3.84 -15.58
C HIS A 3 6.31 -3.13 -16.29
N ALA A 4 5.31 -2.66 -15.55
CA ALA A 4 4.22 -1.88 -16.11
C ALA A 4 4.77 -0.63 -16.83
N GLY A 5 4.32 -0.42 -18.06
CA GLY A 5 4.61 0.80 -18.84
C GLY A 5 3.78 2.00 -18.38
N ARG A 6 2.61 1.74 -17.78
CA ARG A 6 1.69 2.74 -17.24
C ARG A 6 0.99 2.13 -16.02
N VAL A 7 0.74 2.94 -15.00
CA VAL A 7 0.10 2.57 -13.75
C VAL A 7 -0.94 3.62 -13.43
N VAL A 8 -2.15 3.15 -13.14
CA VAL A 8 -3.29 3.97 -12.74
C VAL A 8 -3.57 3.68 -11.27
N VAL A 9 -3.59 4.73 -10.45
CA VAL A 9 -3.93 4.65 -9.03
C VAL A 9 -5.28 5.29 -8.82
N LEU A 10 -6.19 4.54 -8.20
CA LEU A 10 -7.53 4.98 -7.85
C LEU A 10 -7.69 5.03 -6.33
N ASP A 11 -8.44 6.01 -5.83
CA ASP A 11 -8.88 6.08 -4.44
C ASP A 11 -10.35 6.44 -4.41
N LYS A 12 -11.16 5.65 -3.68
CA LYS A 12 -12.62 5.85 -3.55
C LYS A 12 -13.37 6.03 -4.89
N GLY A 13 -12.92 5.35 -5.93
CA GLY A 13 -13.51 5.41 -7.27
C GLY A 13 -13.04 6.58 -8.13
N GLU A 14 -12.16 7.43 -7.60
CA GLU A 14 -11.60 8.59 -8.29
C GLU A 14 -10.16 8.32 -8.77
N LEU A 15 -9.77 8.98 -9.87
CA LEU A 15 -8.43 8.91 -10.40
C LEU A 15 -7.47 9.78 -9.58
N VAL A 16 -6.43 9.16 -9.02
CA VAL A 16 -5.41 9.85 -8.21
C VAL A 16 -4.11 10.07 -8.98
N GLN A 17 -3.67 9.07 -9.74
CA GLN A 17 -2.46 9.12 -10.55
C GLN A 17 -2.60 8.26 -11.81
N ASP A 18 -1.95 8.70 -12.88
CA ASP A 18 -1.93 8.02 -14.17
C ASP A 18 -0.62 8.34 -14.90
N ASP A 19 0.41 7.53 -14.65
CA ASP A 19 1.76 7.79 -15.15
C ASP A 19 2.57 6.47 -15.18
N ASN A 20 3.85 6.55 -15.51
CA ASN A 20 4.80 5.49 -15.33
C ASN A 20 4.87 5.02 -13.87
N ARG A 21 5.28 3.77 -13.68
CA ARG A 21 5.33 3.11 -12.36
C ARG A 21 6.08 3.87 -11.27
N LYS A 22 7.14 4.64 -11.58
CA LYS A 22 7.90 5.36 -10.54
C LYS A 22 7.13 6.58 -10.03
N SER A 23 6.44 7.27 -10.92
CA SER A 23 5.65 8.46 -10.61
C SER A 23 4.33 8.08 -9.95
N ALA A 24 3.60 7.13 -10.56
CA ALA A 24 2.31 6.69 -10.04
C ALA A 24 2.42 5.95 -8.70
N LEU A 25 3.50 5.21 -8.47
CA LEU A 25 3.79 4.52 -7.20
C LEU A 25 4.87 5.25 -6.39
N ASP A 26 4.85 6.58 -6.41
CA ASP A 26 5.66 7.39 -5.52
C ASP A 26 5.24 7.17 -4.06
N SER A 27 6.18 7.19 -3.12
CA SER A 27 5.92 6.88 -1.71
C SER A 27 4.88 7.81 -1.08
N ALA A 28 4.80 9.08 -1.50
CA ALA A 28 3.78 10.00 -1.01
C ALA A 28 2.37 9.61 -1.53
N VAL A 29 2.28 9.15 -2.78
CA VAL A 29 1.02 8.65 -3.36
C VAL A 29 0.58 7.38 -2.63
N ILE A 30 1.51 6.43 -2.43
CA ILE A 30 1.22 5.19 -1.72
C ILE A 30 0.76 5.45 -0.28
N LYS A 31 1.47 6.33 0.44
CA LYS A 31 1.13 6.68 1.83
C LYS A 31 -0.24 7.34 1.91
N ARG A 32 -0.58 8.23 0.98
CA ARG A 32 -1.88 8.90 0.94
C ARG A 32 -3.03 7.93 0.67
N VAL A 33 -2.90 7.05 -0.32
CA VAL A 33 -3.99 6.18 -0.79
C VAL A 33 -4.15 4.94 0.09
N TRP A 34 -3.04 4.32 0.49
CA TRP A 34 -3.04 3.05 1.23
C TRP A 34 -2.60 3.17 2.70
N GLY A 35 -2.10 4.33 3.15
CA GLY A 35 -1.60 4.49 4.53
C GLY A 35 -0.26 3.80 4.81
N VAL A 36 0.34 3.18 3.78
CA VAL A 36 1.55 2.35 3.90
C VAL A 36 2.79 3.17 3.54
N ASP A 37 3.82 3.09 4.39
CA ASP A 37 5.15 3.58 4.02
C ASP A 37 5.83 2.62 3.07
N CYS A 38 6.53 3.13 2.07
CA CYS A 38 7.23 2.30 1.10
C CYS A 38 8.45 3.00 0.51
N GLU A 39 9.34 2.23 -0.11
CA GLU A 39 10.50 2.74 -0.82
C GLU A 39 10.85 1.87 -2.04
N TRP A 40 11.42 2.50 -3.07
CA TRP A 40 11.98 1.80 -4.22
C TRP A 40 13.43 1.42 -3.94
N ILE A 41 13.74 0.12 -3.97
CA ILE A 41 15.09 -0.43 -3.73
C ILE A 41 15.63 -1.17 -4.95
N GLY A 42 16.95 -1.34 -4.99
CA GLY A 42 17.66 -2.09 -6.04
C GLY A 42 18.43 -1.21 -7.02
N ASN A 43 18.88 -1.83 -8.11
CA ASN A 43 19.72 -1.18 -9.13
C ASN A 43 18.88 -0.61 -10.28
N LYS A 44 19.46 0.33 -11.04
CA LYS A 44 18.83 0.89 -12.25
C LYS A 44 18.45 -0.25 -13.21
N GLY A 45 17.15 -0.38 -13.49
CA GLY A 45 16.59 -1.45 -14.35
C GLY A 45 16.03 -2.66 -13.59
N ALA A 46 16.40 -2.84 -12.32
CA ALA A 46 15.95 -3.94 -11.45
C ALA A 46 15.43 -3.40 -10.10
N MET A 47 14.55 -2.41 -10.16
CA MET A 47 13.96 -1.78 -8.97
C MET A 47 12.75 -2.57 -8.48
N ALA A 48 12.59 -2.65 -7.16
CA ALA A 48 11.40 -3.18 -6.50
C ALA A 48 10.84 -2.15 -5.52
N LEU A 49 9.51 -2.08 -5.43
CA LEU A 49 8.84 -1.31 -4.40
C LEU A 49 8.62 -2.21 -3.20
N VAL A 50 9.09 -1.81 -2.03
CA VAL A 50 8.90 -2.54 -0.78
C VAL A 50 8.10 -1.68 0.19
N SER A 51 7.11 -2.29 0.84
CA SER A 51 6.46 -1.66 1.97
C SER A 51 7.36 -1.74 3.20
N ARG A 52 7.40 -0.66 3.97
CA ARG A 52 8.03 -0.60 5.27
C ARG A 52 6.95 -0.79 6.31
N SER A 53 6.96 -1.95 6.95
CA SER A 53 6.16 -2.21 8.14
C SER A 53 7.03 -1.93 9.35
N TRP A 54 6.77 -0.82 10.01
CA TRP A 54 7.18 -0.63 11.40
C TRP A 54 5.87 -0.41 12.16
N GLU A 55 5.57 -1.29 13.10
CA GLU A 55 4.45 -1.21 14.04
C GLU A 55 3.07 -1.74 13.55
N VAL A 56 2.87 -3.06 13.66
CA VAL A 56 1.54 -3.65 13.87
C VAL A 56 1.20 -3.53 15.36
N SER A 57 0.77 -2.36 15.83
CA SER A 57 0.29 -2.24 17.23
C SER A 57 -0.92 -1.33 17.44
N GLN A 58 -1.56 -0.80 16.38
CA GLN A 58 -2.75 0.04 16.55
C GLN A 58 -4.04 -0.46 15.88
N TRP A 59 -3.99 -1.57 15.12
CA TRP A 59 -5.17 -2.10 14.40
C TRP A 59 -5.85 -3.32 15.06
N LEU A 60 -5.37 -3.76 16.22
CA LEU A 60 -6.10 -4.72 17.07
C LEU A 60 -6.58 -3.99 18.32
N SER A 61 -7.51 -3.04 18.16
CA SER A 61 -8.37 -2.68 19.28
C SER A 61 -9.18 -3.93 19.66
N TYR A 62 -9.35 -4.15 20.96
CA TYR A 62 -10.00 -5.33 21.56
C TYR A 62 -11.38 -5.71 20.97
N GLU A 63 -12.04 -4.81 20.25
CA GLU A 63 -13.36 -5.05 19.64
C GLU A 63 -13.33 -6.09 18.51
N THR A 64 -12.24 -6.19 17.74
CA THR A 64 -12.18 -7.19 16.64
C THR A 64 -12.03 -8.63 17.17
N LEU A 65 -11.38 -8.83 18.31
CA LEU A 65 -11.27 -10.15 18.94
C LEU A 65 -12.60 -10.60 19.56
N ALA A 66 -13.42 -9.68 20.08
CA ALA A 66 -14.73 -9.99 20.62
C ALA A 66 -15.71 -10.46 19.53
N ALA A 67 -15.64 -9.89 18.32
CA ALA A 67 -16.50 -10.27 17.21
C ALA A 67 -16.20 -11.70 16.70
N CYS A 68 -14.93 -12.12 16.66
CA CYS A 68 -14.55 -13.49 16.27
C CYS A 68 -14.97 -14.54 17.30
N HIS A 69 -15.00 -14.21 18.60
CA HIS A 69 -15.43 -15.16 19.63
C HIS A 69 -16.96 -15.36 19.66
N SER A 70 -17.74 -14.41 19.14
CA SER A 70 -19.20 -14.51 19.07
C SER A 70 -19.72 -15.32 17.88
N TRP A 71 -18.87 -15.68 16.91
CA TRP A 71 -19.22 -16.49 15.74
C TRP A 71 -18.86 -17.99 15.90
N LEU A 72 -18.36 -18.38 17.09
CA LEU A 72 -17.98 -19.76 17.43
C LEU A 72 -18.85 -20.39 18.54
N MET A 73 -20.00 -19.79 18.86
CA MET A 73 -21.04 -20.38 19.72
C MET A 73 -22.40 -20.30 19.01
#